data_AF-A0A6I3JEV6-F1
#
_entry.id   AF-A0A6I3JEV6-F1
#
_cell.length_a   1.000
_cell.length_b   1.000
_cell.length_c   1.000
_cell.angle_alpha   90.00
_cell.angle_beta   90.00
_cell.angle_gamma   90.00
#
_symmetry.space_group_name_H-M   'P 1'
#
loop_
_entity.id
_entity.type
_entity.pdbx_description
1 polymer ?
#
loop_
_entity_poly.entity_id
_entity_poly.type
_entity_poly.pdbx_seq_one_letter_code
_entity_poly.pdbx_strand_id
1 'polypeptide(L)'
;MHRSPWDRLVAELDTWTAAVVTEPGRIEVSVPSRDGHRDVVVVMTPEEWDDMWGVAWGDLDAAIGEVKRILGRLQRHERYAVYAQYTLEPSTGATLPTVDIDPDPDLRGEWTVQDRDGRVVSRFRDWPTEERGRRPRR
;
A
#
# COMPACT_ATOMS: atom_id res chain seq x y z
N MET A 1 -8.87 13.56 -25.80
CA MET A 1 -8.15 13.91 -24.55
C MET A 1 -7.92 12.62 -23.80
N HIS A 2 -6.68 12.17 -23.64
CA HIS A 2 -6.38 11.04 -22.77
C HIS A 2 -6.51 11.52 -21.31
N ARG A 3 -7.52 11.03 -20.59
CA ARG A 3 -7.63 11.21 -19.14
C ARG A 3 -6.47 10.47 -18.46
N SER A 4 -5.90 11.04 -17.41
CA SER A 4 -4.80 10.40 -16.67
C SER A 4 -5.26 9.08 -16.02
N PRO A 5 -4.35 8.15 -15.67
CA PRO A 5 -4.70 6.95 -14.91
C PRO A 5 -5.45 7.28 -13.61
N TRP A 6 -5.09 8.38 -12.94
CA TRP A 6 -5.79 8.91 -11.77
C TRP A 6 -7.24 9.31 -12.09
N ASP A 7 -7.45 10.10 -13.15
CA ASP A 7 -8.80 10.52 -13.55
C ASP A 7 -9.70 9.31 -13.91
N ARG A 8 -9.09 8.23 -14.44
CA ARG A 8 -9.79 6.99 -14.72
C ARG A 8 -10.21 6.27 -13.44
N LEU A 9 -9.32 6.18 -12.44
CA LEU A 9 -9.69 5.66 -11.11
C LEU A 9 -10.85 6.45 -10.50
N VAL A 10 -10.74 7.78 -10.46
CA VAL A 10 -11.77 8.65 -9.87
C VAL A 10 -13.10 8.47 -10.60
N ALA A 11 -13.11 8.46 -11.93
CA ALA A 11 -14.34 8.28 -12.71
C ALA A 11 -15.00 6.90 -12.50
N GLU A 12 -14.18 5.85 -12.37
CA GLU A 12 -14.65 4.49 -12.09
C GLU A 12 -15.24 4.35 -10.68
N LEU A 13 -14.63 5.01 -9.69
CA LEU A 13 -15.18 5.08 -8.34
C LEU A 13 -16.42 5.96 -8.27
N ASP A 14 -16.47 7.06 -9.02
CA ASP A 14 -17.62 7.95 -9.09
C ASP A 14 -18.86 7.23 -9.60
N THR A 15 -18.71 6.54 -10.72
CA THR A 15 -19.76 5.71 -11.32
C THR A 15 -20.31 4.65 -10.34
N TRP A 16 -19.47 4.14 -9.44
CA TRP A 16 -19.83 3.08 -8.50
C TRP A 16 -20.34 3.59 -7.14
N THR A 17 -19.80 4.69 -6.62
CA THR A 17 -19.92 5.10 -5.21
C THR A 17 -20.17 6.60 -5.00
N ALA A 18 -20.39 7.37 -6.06
CA ALA A 18 -20.45 8.84 -6.01
C ALA A 18 -19.18 9.46 -5.41
N ALA A 19 -18.02 8.97 -5.85
CA ALA A 19 -16.71 9.41 -5.45
C ALA A 19 -16.43 10.90 -5.73
N VAL A 20 -15.86 11.59 -4.76
CA VAL A 20 -15.45 13.00 -4.87
C VAL A 20 -14.02 13.15 -4.36
N VAL A 21 -13.18 13.83 -5.14
CA VAL A 21 -11.85 14.26 -4.68
C VAL A 21 -12.03 15.49 -3.79
N THR A 22 -11.76 15.34 -2.50
CA THR A 22 -11.96 16.45 -1.54
C THR A 22 -10.70 17.28 -1.34
N GLU A 23 -9.53 16.64 -1.40
CA GLU A 23 -8.21 17.27 -1.30
C GLU A 23 -7.21 16.47 -2.15
N PRO A 24 -6.03 17.03 -2.48
CA PRO A 24 -4.95 16.25 -3.09
C PRO A 24 -4.65 14.99 -2.26
N GLY A 25 -4.78 13.83 -2.90
CA GLY A 25 -4.54 12.53 -2.26
C GLY A 25 -5.69 11.98 -1.41
N ARG A 26 -6.89 12.57 -1.49
CA ARG A 26 -8.08 12.08 -0.79
C ARG A 26 -9.27 11.94 -1.72
N ILE A 27 -9.88 10.75 -1.72
CA ILE A 27 -11.12 10.47 -2.43
C ILE A 27 -12.15 10.01 -1.40
N GLU A 28 -13.23 10.77 -1.24
CA GLU A 28 -14.39 10.34 -0.46
C GLU A 28 -15.29 9.49 -1.35
N VAL A 29 -15.73 8.33 -0.84
CA VAL A 29 -16.57 7.37 -1.56
C VAL A 29 -17.71 6.90 -0.67
N SER A 30 -18.91 6.74 -1.23
CA SER A 30 -20.06 6.20 -0.51
C SER A 30 -20.30 4.73 -0.89
N VAL A 31 -19.67 3.83 -0.13
CA VAL A 31 -19.66 2.40 -0.45
C VAL A 31 -20.92 1.70 0.08
N PRO A 32 -21.48 0.72 -0.68
CA PRO A 32 -22.58 -0.10 -0.19
C PRO A 32 -22.20 -0.87 1.09
N SER A 33 -23.16 -0.95 2.01
CA SER A 33 -23.06 -1.65 3.30
C SER A 33 -24.39 -2.37 3.59
N ARG A 34 -24.41 -3.28 4.57
CA ARG A 34 -25.64 -3.98 4.98
C ARG A 34 -26.74 -3.03 5.45
N ASP A 35 -26.36 -1.90 6.04
CA ASP A 35 -27.29 -0.92 6.61
C ASP A 35 -27.56 0.27 5.67
N GLY A 36 -27.18 0.18 4.38
CA GLY A 36 -27.32 1.25 3.38
C GLY A 36 -26.00 1.61 2.72
N HIS A 37 -25.61 2.87 2.77
CA HIS A 37 -24.29 3.33 2.31
C HIS A 37 -23.48 3.84 3.50
N ARG A 38 -22.15 3.79 3.37
CA ARG A 38 -21.23 4.43 4.31
C ARG A 38 -20.18 5.22 3.56
N ASP A 39 -19.79 6.33 4.16
CA ASP A 39 -18.73 7.16 3.61
C ASP A 39 -17.37 6.65 4.11
N VAL A 40 -16.45 6.49 3.18
CA VAL A 40 -15.08 6.03 3.38
C VAL A 40 -14.16 7.01 2.66
N VAL A 41 -12.98 7.25 3.25
CA VAL A 41 -11.94 8.05 2.61
C VAL A 41 -10.82 7.14 2.11
N VAL A 42 -10.58 7.15 0.81
CA VAL A 42 -9.34 6.62 0.22
C VAL A 42 -8.26 7.69 0.38
N VAL A 43 -7.17 7.34 1.05
CA VAL A 43 -6.00 8.21 1.23
C VAL A 43 -4.88 7.66 0.35
N MET A 44 -4.69 8.26 -0.81
CA MET A 44 -3.73 7.85 -1.82
C MET A 44 -3.49 9.01 -2.80
N THR A 45 -2.24 9.40 -3.05
CA THR A 45 -1.91 10.43 -4.05
C THR A 45 -1.93 9.90 -5.49
N PRO A 46 -1.97 10.77 -6.51
CA PRO A 46 -1.81 10.34 -7.90
C PRO A 46 -0.50 9.56 -8.17
N GLU A 47 0.60 9.96 -7.53
CA GLU A 47 1.89 9.27 -7.66
C GLU A 47 1.86 7.89 -7.01
N GLU A 48 1.24 7.77 -5.83
CA GLU A 48 1.04 6.48 -5.16
C GLU A 48 0.10 5.56 -5.96
N TRP A 49 -0.88 6.13 -6.65
CA TRP A 49 -1.70 5.38 -7.59
C TRP A 49 -0.86 4.85 -8.76
N ASP A 50 -0.01 5.70 -9.34
CA ASP A 50 0.89 5.30 -10.43
C ASP A 50 1.83 4.15 -10.02
N ASP A 51 2.34 4.21 -8.79
CA ASP A 51 3.10 3.12 -8.20
C ASP A 51 2.25 1.86 -7.99
N MET A 52 1.04 2.00 -7.43
CA MET A 52 0.13 0.87 -7.19
C MET A 52 -0.18 0.12 -8.49
N TRP A 53 -0.73 0.81 -9.50
CA TRP A 53 -1.15 0.13 -10.73
C TRP A 53 0.04 -0.26 -11.60
N GLY A 54 1.09 0.55 -11.65
CA GLY A 54 2.26 0.33 -12.51
C GLY A 54 3.21 -0.75 -11.99
N VAL A 55 3.45 -0.80 -10.68
CA VAL A 55 4.44 -1.71 -10.08
C VAL A 55 3.80 -3.02 -9.60
N ALA A 56 2.69 -2.94 -8.84
CA ALA A 56 2.12 -4.15 -8.23
C ALA A 56 1.24 -4.95 -9.18
N TRP A 57 0.53 -4.28 -10.10
CA TRP A 57 -0.46 -4.93 -10.97
C TRP A 57 -0.02 -5.01 -12.44
N GLY A 58 0.63 -3.96 -12.96
CA GLY A 58 0.97 -3.84 -14.39
C GLY A 58 -0.24 -3.69 -15.31
N ASP A 59 -1.45 -3.62 -14.75
CA ASP A 59 -2.73 -3.47 -15.45
C ASP A 59 -3.66 -2.57 -14.64
N LEU A 60 -4.18 -1.53 -15.30
CA LEU A 60 -4.98 -0.50 -14.67
C LEU A 60 -6.37 -1.01 -14.25
N ASP A 61 -6.99 -1.88 -15.06
CA ASP A 61 -8.32 -2.41 -14.77
C ASP A 61 -8.28 -3.39 -13.60
N ALA A 62 -7.23 -4.20 -13.50
CA ALA A 62 -6.96 -5.06 -12.36
C ALA A 62 -6.76 -4.27 -11.07
N ALA A 63 -5.96 -3.20 -11.11
CA ALA A 63 -5.73 -2.33 -9.95
C ALA A 63 -7.04 -1.64 -9.50
N ILE A 64 -7.87 -1.15 -10.43
CA ILE A 64 -9.19 -0.57 -10.11
C ILE A 64 -10.11 -1.62 -9.49
N GLY A 65 -10.12 -2.83 -10.05
CA GLY A 65 -10.87 -3.97 -9.49
C GLY A 65 -10.45 -4.28 -8.06
N GLU A 66 -9.14 -4.23 -7.77
CA GLU A 66 -8.60 -4.42 -6.43
C GLU A 66 -9.08 -3.34 -5.45
N VAL A 67 -9.02 -2.06 -5.84
CA VAL A 67 -9.53 -0.95 -5.01
C VAL A 67 -11.00 -1.17 -4.67
N LYS A 68 -11.85 -1.49 -5.66
CA LYS A 68 -13.27 -1.80 -5.45
C LYS A 68 -13.45 -2.99 -4.50
N ARG A 69 -12.63 -4.03 -4.65
CA ARG A 69 -12.64 -5.23 -3.79
C ARG A 69 -12.28 -4.90 -2.34
N ILE A 70 -11.28 -4.05 -2.10
CA ILE A 70 -10.86 -3.63 -0.76
C ILE A 70 -11.96 -2.80 -0.10
N LEU A 71 -12.47 -1.79 -0.80
CA LEU A 71 -13.56 -0.93 -0.33
C LEU A 71 -14.83 -1.72 0.03
N GLY A 72 -15.16 -2.75 -0.74
CA GLY A 72 -16.28 -3.66 -0.45
C GLY A 72 -16.06 -4.58 0.76
N ARG A 73 -14.82 -4.76 1.22
CA ARG A 73 -14.46 -5.62 2.35
C ARG A 73 -14.22 -4.87 3.66
N LEU A 74 -14.21 -3.54 3.64
CA LEU A 74 -14.00 -2.75 4.85
C LEU A 74 -15.03 -3.12 5.93
N GLN A 75 -14.59 -3.19 7.17
CA GLN A 75 -15.43 -3.38 8.34
C GLN A 75 -16.11 -2.08 8.74
N ARG A 76 -17.17 -2.15 9.54
CA ARG A 76 -18.00 -0.97 9.88
C ARG A 76 -17.21 0.15 10.57
N HIS A 77 -16.16 -0.18 11.31
CA HIS A 77 -15.32 0.79 12.01
C HIS A 77 -14.16 1.33 11.17
N GLU A 78 -13.88 0.71 10.03
CA GLU A 78 -12.82 1.12 9.10
C GLU A 78 -13.38 2.18 8.16
N ARG A 79 -13.05 3.44 8.43
CA ARG A 79 -13.51 4.60 7.67
C ARG A 79 -12.49 5.08 6.63
N TYR A 80 -11.32 4.46 6.60
CA TYR A 80 -10.23 4.83 5.73
C TYR A 80 -9.69 3.61 4.99
N ALA A 81 -9.26 3.81 3.75
CA ALA A 81 -8.41 2.90 3.00
C ALA A 81 -7.14 3.67 2.64
N VAL A 82 -6.02 3.36 3.28
CA VAL A 82 -4.78 4.15 3.21
C VAL A 82 -3.78 3.41 2.35
N TYR A 83 -3.13 4.12 1.43
CA TYR A 83 -2.07 3.55 0.64
C TYR A 83 -0.88 3.12 1.50
N ALA A 84 -0.43 1.88 1.32
CA ALA A 84 0.79 1.34 1.90
C ALA A 84 1.30 0.17 1.07
N GLN A 85 2.62 0.10 0.86
CA GLN A 85 3.29 -1.02 0.19
C GLN A 85 2.62 -1.42 -1.14
N TYR A 86 2.26 -0.44 -1.97
CA TYR A 86 1.62 -0.66 -3.27
C TYR A 86 0.22 -1.27 -3.21
N THR A 87 -0.49 -1.12 -2.09
CA THR A 87 -1.90 -1.52 -1.93
C THR A 87 -2.66 -0.57 -1.01
N LEU A 88 -3.96 -0.78 -0.83
CA LEU A 88 -4.78 -0.06 0.15
C LEU A 88 -5.00 -0.92 1.39
N GLU A 89 -4.68 -0.36 2.55
CA GLU A 89 -4.92 -0.98 3.85
C GLU A 89 -6.13 -0.36 4.54
N PRO A 90 -7.10 -1.18 5.00
CA PRO A 90 -8.18 -0.74 5.87
C PRO A 90 -7.67 -0.09 7.15
N SER A 91 -8.24 1.05 7.53
CA SER A 91 -7.83 1.77 8.73
C SER A 91 -8.99 2.50 9.41
N THR A 92 -8.87 2.69 10.72
CA THR A 92 -9.74 3.55 11.53
C THR A 92 -9.33 5.03 11.47
N GLY A 93 -8.13 5.33 10.95
CA GLY A 93 -7.58 6.68 10.84
C GLY A 93 -6.97 6.97 9.46
N ALA A 94 -6.80 8.25 9.14
CA ALA A 94 -6.29 8.71 7.85
C ALA A 94 -4.78 8.43 7.62
N THR A 95 -4.08 7.97 8.65
CA THR A 95 -2.70 7.51 8.60
C THR A 95 -2.64 6.12 9.22
N LEU A 96 -1.80 5.26 8.67
CA LEU A 96 -1.45 4.02 9.35
C LEU A 96 -0.52 4.35 10.52
N PRO A 97 -0.61 3.62 11.65
CA PRO A 97 0.35 3.81 12.72
C PRO A 97 1.75 3.55 12.16
N THR A 98 2.63 4.54 12.24
CA THR A 98 4.05 4.32 12.03
C THR A 98 4.49 3.36 13.12
N VAL A 99 4.84 2.12 12.76
CA VAL A 99 5.52 1.24 13.69
C VAL A 99 6.91 1.84 13.86
N ASP A 100 7.08 2.69 14.87
CA ASP A 100 8.40 2.97 15.42
C ASP A 100 8.90 1.65 15.99
N ILE A 101 9.53 0.85 15.12
CA ILE A 101 10.52 -0.12 15.58
C ILE A 101 11.66 0.74 16.06
N ASP A 102 11.58 1.23 17.30
CA ASP A 102 12.77 1.64 18.03
C ASP A 102 13.65 0.39 18.07
N PRO A 103 14.79 0.35 17.36
CA PRO A 103 15.70 -0.77 17.48
C PRO A 103 16.22 -0.72 18.91
N ASP A 104 15.52 -1.38 19.84
CA ASP A 104 15.89 -1.44 21.23
C ASP A 104 17.40 -1.79 21.30
N PRO A 105 18.25 -0.87 21.77
CA PRO A 105 19.69 -1.10 21.80
C PRO A 105 20.06 -2.27 22.73
N ASP A 106 19.15 -2.71 23.60
CA ASP A 106 19.30 -3.89 24.46
C ASP A 106 18.85 -5.20 23.78
N LEU A 107 18.14 -5.14 22.66
CA LEU A 107 17.99 -6.28 21.75
C LEU A 107 19.31 -6.47 20.97
N ARG A 108 20.30 -7.06 21.64
CA ARG A 108 21.47 -7.72 21.03
C ARG A 108 21.04 -9.00 20.28
N GLY A 109 19.92 -8.95 19.58
CA GLY A 109 19.35 -10.05 18.83
C GLY A 109 20.13 -10.27 17.53
N GLU A 110 20.66 -11.47 17.36
CA GLU A 110 21.20 -11.91 16.08
C GLU A 110 20.03 -12.18 15.14
N TRP A 111 19.97 -11.48 14.01
CA TRP A 111 19.00 -11.77 12.95
C TRP A 111 19.38 -13.07 12.26
N THR A 112 18.65 -14.15 12.59
CA THR A 112 18.84 -15.47 12.01
C THR A 112 17.70 -15.84 11.07
N VAL A 113 18.02 -16.33 9.88
CA VAL A 113 17.06 -17.06 9.05
C VAL A 113 17.16 -18.53 9.43
N GLN A 114 16.03 -19.19 9.73
CA GLN A 114 15.98 -20.61 10.04
C GLN A 114 15.33 -21.42 8.90
N ASP A 115 15.79 -22.65 8.71
CA ASP A 115 15.14 -23.62 7.84
C ASP A 115 13.86 -24.19 8.47
N ARG A 116 13.18 -25.08 7.73
CA ARG A 116 11.94 -25.73 8.17
C ARG A 116 12.09 -26.61 9.42
N ASP A 117 13.32 -27.02 9.72
CA ASP A 117 13.68 -27.82 10.90
C ASP A 117 14.14 -26.92 12.08
N GLY A 118 14.10 -25.60 11.93
CA GLY A 118 14.53 -24.63 12.93
C GLY A 118 16.05 -24.40 12.97
N ARG A 119 16.82 -24.85 11.97
CA ARG A 119 18.27 -24.64 11.92
C ARG A 119 18.58 -23.29 11.29
N VAL A 120 19.46 -22.50 11.93
CA VAL A 120 19.93 -21.22 11.39
C VAL A 120 20.74 -21.46 10.11
N VAL A 121 20.28 -20.92 8.98
CA VAL A 121 20.91 -21.01 7.66
C VAL A 121 21.55 -19.70 7.18
N SER A 122 21.24 -18.57 7.84
CA SER A 122 21.89 -17.29 7.57
C SER A 122 21.88 -16.39 8.79
N ARG A 123 22.96 -15.65 8.99
CA ARG A 123 23.11 -14.59 9.99
C ARG A 123 23.41 -13.29 9.26
N PHE A 124 22.59 -12.27 9.44
CA PHE A 124 22.74 -10.99 8.72
C PHE A 124 24.02 -10.19 9.09
N ARG A 125 24.84 -10.69 10.03
CA ARG A 125 26.15 -10.10 10.36
C ARG A 125 27.25 -10.49 9.35
N ASP A 126 27.02 -11.50 8.50
CA ASP A 126 28.06 -12.09 7.64
C ASP A 126 28.09 -11.54 6.21
N TRP A 127 27.31 -10.50 5.87
CA TRP A 127 27.41 -9.92 4.53
C TRP A 127 28.75 -9.19 4.37
N PRO A 128 29.66 -9.63 3.48
CA PRO A 128 30.84 -8.84 3.17
C PRO A 128 30.35 -7.51 2.61
N THR A 129 30.71 -6.42 3.28
CA THR A 129 30.55 -5.09 2.70
C THR A 129 31.48 -5.06 1.49
N GLU A 130 31.01 -5.51 0.32
CA GLU A 130 31.81 -5.51 -0.89
C GLU A 130 32.18 -4.06 -1.20
N GLU A 131 33.48 -3.81 -1.05
CA GLU A 131 34.15 -2.57 -1.35
C GLU A 131 33.79 -2.12 -2.76
N ARG A 132 33.15 -0.96 -2.86
CA ARG A 132 33.08 -0.20 -4.11
C ARG A 132 34.50 0.12 -4.58
N GLY A 133 35.04 -0.65 -5.53
CA GLY A 133 36.13 -0.16 -6.36
C GLY A 133 37.10 -1.21 -6.91
N ARG A 134 36.91 -1.60 -8.18
CA ARG A 134 37.88 -1.41 -9.28
C ARG A 134 37.37 -2.06 -10.57
N ARG A 135 37.19 -1.25 -11.61
CA ARG A 135 37.09 -1.74 -12.99
C ARG A 135 38.42 -2.36 -13.43
N PRO A 136 38.45 -3.51 -14.10
CA PRO A 136 39.62 -3.93 -14.83
C PRO A 136 39.71 -3.13 -16.14
N ARG A 137 40.81 -2.40 -16.32
CA ARG A 137 41.21 -1.89 -17.64
C ARG A 137 41.86 -3.04 -18.41
N ARG A 138 41.38 -3.27 -19.64
CA ARG A 138 42.20 -3.78 -20.73
C ARG A 138 42.36 -2.65 -21.74
#